data_AF-A0A1I7JCY4-F1
#
_entry.id   AF-A0A1I7JCY4-F1
#
_cell.length_a   1.000
_cell.length_b   1.000
_cell.length_c   1.000
_cell.angle_alpha   90.00
_cell.angle_beta   90.00
_cell.angle_gamma   90.00
#
_symmetry.space_group_name_H-M   'P 1'
#
loop_
_entity.id
_entity.type
_entity.pdbx_description
1 polymer ?
#
loop_
_entity_poly.entity_id
_entity_poly.type
_entity_poly.pdbx_seq_one_letter_code
_entity_poly.pdbx_strand_id
1 'polypeptide(L)'
;MFYLVELYNLAEVYADSQIMAILKQVDAEAPVPKLCREHGMSSASFYEWHAKHANKNDVIADWLIRLTTAQRNWGFWLCFLYLRNIKGFKWNHKRVYRIYHALELNLRIKPRKLLVRERPAPLGMATDINKIWSIDFMHDQLADGRDI
;
A
#
# COMPACT_ATOMS: atom_id res chain seq x y z
N MET A 1 -4.82 25.11 28.52
CA MET A 1 -4.78 25.78 27.20
C MET A 1 -3.38 26.32 26.83
N PHE A 2 -2.34 26.09 27.63
CA PHE A 2 -0.98 26.63 27.40
C PHE A 2 -0.03 25.71 26.62
N TYR A 3 -0.36 24.44 26.43
CA TYR A 3 0.56 23.46 25.81
C TYR A 3 0.32 23.19 24.31
N LEU A 4 -0.71 23.78 23.70
CA LEU A 4 -1.04 23.53 22.29
C LEU A 4 -0.61 24.68 21.36
N VAL A 5 -0.25 25.85 21.86
CA VAL A 5 0.15 26.99 21.00
C VAL A 5 1.64 26.92 20.62
N GLU A 6 2.49 26.27 21.42
CA GLU A 6 3.94 26.16 21.11
C GLU A 6 4.27 25.14 20.02
N LEU A 7 3.44 24.11 19.82
CA LEU A 7 3.67 23.10 18.77
C LEU A 7 3.09 23.49 17.40
N TYR A 8 2.13 24.42 17.35
CA TYR A 8 1.49 24.84 16.10
C TYR A 8 2.17 26.05 15.43
N ASN A 9 3.09 26.75 16.10
CA ASN A 9 3.79 27.93 15.56
C ASN A 9 5.17 27.65 14.92
N LEU A 10 5.60 26.40 14.84
CA LEU A 10 6.90 26.02 14.23
C LEU A 10 6.84 25.77 12.72
N ALA A 11 5.66 25.89 12.11
CA ALA A 11 5.45 25.73 10.67
C ALA A 11 5.40 27.06 9.88
N GLU A 12 5.47 28.23 10.53
CA GLU A 12 5.36 29.54 9.85
C GLU A 12 6.70 30.24 9.55
N VAL A 13 7.84 29.74 10.04
CA VAL A 13 9.14 30.44 9.92
C VAL A 13 9.97 29.99 8.70
N TYR A 14 9.76 28.79 8.18
CA TYR A 14 10.55 28.24 7.06
C TYR A 14 9.63 27.77 5.94
N ALA A 15 9.93 28.19 4.71
CA ALA A 15 9.24 27.68 3.53
C ALA A 15 9.70 26.24 3.22
N ASP A 16 8.82 25.41 2.66
CA ASP A 16 9.14 24.02 2.27
C ASP A 16 10.39 23.93 1.39
N SER A 17 10.62 24.92 0.53
CA SER A 17 11.83 25.01 -0.30
C SER A 17 13.11 25.18 0.52
N GLN A 18 13.08 25.97 1.61
CA GLN A 18 14.21 26.10 2.52
C GLN A 18 14.44 24.82 3.31
N ILE A 19 13.38 24.17 3.79
CA ILE A 19 13.48 22.89 4.51
C ILE A 19 14.16 21.84 3.62
N MET A 20 13.73 21.72 2.36
CA MET A 20 14.33 20.78 1.41
C MET A 20 15.79 21.10 1.07
N ALA A 21 16.15 22.38 0.96
CA ALA A 21 17.53 22.79 0.72
C ALA A 21 18.46 22.40 1.87
N ILE A 22 18.01 22.57 3.12
CA ILE A 22 18.77 22.25 4.33
C ILE A 22 18.93 20.73 4.49
N LEU A 23 17.87 19.96 4.23
CA LEU A 23 17.95 18.50 4.27
C LEU A 23 18.91 17.94 3.22
N LYS A 24 18.96 18.54 2.01
CA LYS A 24 19.88 18.13 0.95
C LYS A 24 21.37 18.36 1.29
N GLN A 25 21.69 19.35 2.13
CA GLN A 25 23.06 19.59 2.58
C GLN A 25 23.59 18.48 3.50
N VAL A 26 22.69 17.75 4.15
CA VAL A 26 23.03 16.60 5.02
C VAL A 26 23.45 15.40 4.17
N ASP A 27 22.80 15.20 3.02
CA ASP A 27 23.22 14.18 2.05
C ASP A 27 24.62 14.47 1.46
N ALA A 28 25.08 15.73 1.55
CA ALA A 28 26.44 16.15 1.19
C ALA A 28 27.43 16.08 2.37
N GLU A 29 27.15 15.26 3.39
CA GLU A 29 27.98 14.95 4.56
C GLU A 29 28.23 16.10 5.56
N ALA A 30 27.42 17.16 5.53
CA ALA A 30 27.51 18.21 6.55
C ALA A 30 26.99 17.72 7.92
N PRO A 31 27.72 17.96 9.03
CA PRO A 31 27.28 17.54 10.37
C PRO A 31 26.04 18.33 10.83
N VAL A 32 24.97 17.61 11.19
CA VAL A 32 23.67 18.15 11.63
C VAL A 32 23.77 19.28 12.67
N PRO A 33 24.62 19.21 13.72
CA PRO A 33 24.74 20.29 14.69
C PRO A 33 25.27 21.61 14.11
N LYS A 34 26.07 21.56 13.04
CA LYS A 34 26.60 22.73 12.36
C LYS A 34 25.49 23.43 11.56
N LEU A 35 24.72 22.65 10.81
CA LEU A 35 23.56 23.14 10.04
C LEU A 35 22.50 23.79 10.94
N CYS A 36 22.23 23.17 12.11
CA CYS A 36 21.28 23.73 13.07
C CYS A 36 21.70 25.11 13.58
N ARG A 37 23.01 25.33 13.79
CA ARG A 37 23.58 26.62 14.22
C ARG A 37 23.57 27.66 13.10
N GLU A 38 23.93 27.27 11.89
CA GLU A 38 23.97 28.16 10.72
C GLU A 38 22.58 28.68 10.35
N HIS A 39 21.56 27.82 10.45
CA HIS A 39 20.19 28.19 10.13
C HIS A 39 19.36 28.64 11.33
N GLY A 40 19.92 28.65 12.56
CA GLY A 40 19.19 29.09 13.75
C GLY A 40 17.98 28.20 14.11
N MET A 41 18.09 26.89 13.88
CA MET A 41 17.02 25.93 14.13
C MET A 41 17.36 24.93 15.24
N SER A 42 16.33 24.38 15.85
CA SER A 42 16.50 23.31 16.83
C SER A 42 16.82 21.98 16.15
N SER A 43 17.64 21.15 16.81
CA SER A 43 17.91 19.79 16.34
C SER A 43 16.66 18.92 16.28
N ALA A 44 15.69 19.16 17.18
CA ALA A 44 14.41 18.45 17.18
C ALA A 44 13.61 18.71 15.90
N SER A 45 13.45 19.99 15.51
CA SER A 45 12.77 20.39 14.27
C SER A 45 13.43 19.78 13.04
N PHE A 46 14.77 19.76 13.01
CA PHE A 46 15.51 19.12 11.93
C PHE A 46 15.19 17.63 11.82
N TYR A 47 15.21 16.87 12.91
CA TYR A 47 14.92 15.43 12.87
C TYR A 47 13.47 15.13 12.52
N GLU A 48 12.53 15.98 12.93
CA GLU A 48 11.12 15.87 12.51
C GLU A 48 10.96 16.09 11.00
N TRP A 49 11.59 17.12 10.45
CA TRP A 49 11.58 17.37 8.99
C TRP A 49 12.30 16.28 8.22
N HIS A 50 13.46 15.82 8.71
CA HIS A 50 14.22 14.74 8.11
C HIS A 50 13.43 13.42 8.16
N ALA A 51 12.66 13.16 9.22
CA ALA A 51 11.77 12.01 9.28
C ALA A 51 10.60 12.14 8.28
N LYS A 52 10.05 13.35 8.10
CA LYS A 52 9.02 13.64 7.10
C LYS A 52 9.52 13.46 5.66
N HIS A 53 10.76 13.87 5.37
CA HIS A 53 11.32 13.93 4.01
C HIS A 53 12.46 12.92 3.80
N ALA A 54 12.47 11.81 4.55
CA ALA A 54 13.55 10.84 4.46
C ALA A 54 13.62 10.23 3.06
N ASN A 55 14.56 10.66 2.22
CA ASN A 55 14.89 10.21 0.85
C ASN A 55 14.75 8.69 0.61
N LYS A 56 15.00 7.87 1.64
CA LYS A 56 14.85 6.41 1.58
C LYS A 56 13.41 5.96 1.32
N ASN A 57 12.41 6.74 1.72
CA ASN A 57 11.01 6.46 1.42
C ASN A 57 10.69 6.73 -0.05
N ASP A 58 11.26 7.79 -0.61
CA ASP A 58 11.04 8.17 -2.02
C ASP A 58 11.61 7.12 -2.97
N VAL A 59 12.80 6.59 -2.65
CA VAL A 59 13.37 5.46 -3.39
C VAL A 59 12.46 4.24 -3.34
N ILE A 60 11.92 3.90 -2.16
CA ILE A 60 10.97 2.78 -2.03
C ILE A 60 9.70 3.06 -2.86
N ALA A 61 9.18 4.28 -2.81
CA ALA A 61 7.98 4.69 -3.53
C ALA A 61 8.16 4.58 -5.04
N ASP A 62 9.25 5.12 -5.60
CA ASP A 62 9.58 5.03 -7.03
C ASP A 62 9.67 3.56 -7.48
N TRP A 63 10.35 2.71 -6.71
CA TRP A 63 10.42 1.27 -7.01
C TRP A 63 9.04 0.59 -6.99
N LEU A 64 8.20 0.91 -6.00
CA LEU A 64 6.86 0.33 -5.90
C LEU A 64 5.97 0.77 -7.07
N ILE A 65 5.99 2.05 -7.46
CA ILE A 65 5.23 2.57 -8.60
C ILE A 65 5.70 1.92 -9.91
N ARG A 66 7.01 1.79 -10.13
CA ARG A 66 7.56 1.10 -11.31
C ARG A 66 7.13 -0.36 -11.38
N LEU A 67 7.11 -1.06 -10.24
CA LEU A 67 6.69 -2.46 -10.19
C LEU A 67 5.19 -2.63 -10.46
N THR A 68 4.34 -1.81 -9.83
CA THR A 68 2.88 -1.93 -9.99
C THR A 68 2.40 -1.48 -11.36
N THR A 69 3.10 -0.54 -12.00
CA THR A 69 2.82 -0.13 -13.39
C THR A 69 3.21 -1.22 -14.39
N ALA A 70 4.35 -1.89 -14.19
CA ALA A 70 4.80 -2.99 -15.04
C ALA A 70 4.00 -4.28 -14.81
N GLN A 71 3.63 -4.59 -13.56
CA GLN A 71 3.01 -5.85 -13.15
C GLN A 71 1.69 -5.61 -12.42
N ARG A 72 0.64 -5.29 -13.18
CA ARG A 72 -0.68 -4.89 -12.66
C ARG A 72 -1.45 -5.96 -11.87
N ASN A 73 -0.99 -7.21 -11.88
CA ASN A 73 -1.59 -8.32 -11.13
C ASN A 73 -0.80 -8.65 -9.85
N TRP A 74 0.31 -7.98 -9.58
CA TRP A 74 1.11 -8.25 -8.39
C TRP A 74 0.54 -7.49 -7.18
N GLY A 75 0.26 -8.24 -6.12
CA GLY A 75 -0.03 -7.65 -4.81
C GLY A 75 1.25 -7.23 -4.07
N PHE A 76 1.05 -6.62 -2.90
CA PHE A 76 2.15 -6.17 -2.02
C PHE A 76 3.24 -7.23 -1.80
N TRP A 77 2.86 -8.47 -1.46
CA TRP A 77 3.83 -9.52 -1.12
C TRP A 77 4.76 -9.87 -2.28
N LEU A 78 4.25 -9.90 -3.51
CA LEU A 78 5.06 -10.17 -4.70
C LEU A 78 6.02 -9.00 -4.97
N CYS A 79 5.55 -7.76 -4.85
CA CYS A 79 6.40 -6.59 -4.96
C CYS A 79 7.51 -6.60 -3.90
N PHE A 80 7.18 -6.90 -2.65
CA PHE A 80 8.16 -6.97 -1.57
C PHE A 80 9.18 -8.11 -1.76
N LEU A 81 8.73 -9.32 -2.14
CA LEU A 81 9.63 -10.45 -2.40
C LEU A 81 10.59 -10.14 -3.55
N TYR A 82 10.12 -9.50 -4.62
CA TYR A 82 10.98 -9.07 -5.73
C TYR A 82 12.05 -8.10 -5.25
N LEU A 83 11.66 -7.07 -4.48
CA LEU A 83 12.60 -6.08 -3.94
C LEU A 83 13.63 -6.73 -3.01
N ARG A 84 13.21 -7.71 -2.21
CA ARG A 84 14.09 -8.40 -1.25
C ARG A 84 15.03 -9.40 -1.92
N ASN A 85 14.52 -10.24 -2.81
CA ASN A 85 15.25 -11.40 -3.32
C ASN A 85 15.95 -11.13 -4.64
N ILE A 86 15.37 -10.32 -5.52
CA ILE A 86 15.92 -10.03 -6.85
C ILE A 86 16.75 -8.75 -6.82
N LYS A 87 16.24 -7.68 -6.21
CA LYS A 87 17.00 -6.43 -6.06
C LYS A 87 17.92 -6.42 -4.83
N GLY A 88 17.73 -7.34 -3.88
CA GLY A 88 18.60 -7.48 -2.71
C GLY A 88 18.39 -6.41 -1.64
N PHE A 89 17.32 -5.62 -1.70
CA PHE A 89 17.08 -4.56 -0.72
C PHE A 89 16.78 -5.15 0.66
N LYS A 90 17.55 -4.73 1.67
CA LYS A 90 17.38 -5.21 3.05
C LYS A 90 16.30 -4.49 3.86
N TRP A 91 15.36 -3.81 3.21
CA TRP A 91 14.30 -3.03 3.86
C TRP A 91 13.35 -3.92 4.70
N ASN A 92 12.83 -3.35 5.79
CA ASN A 92 11.80 -3.99 6.61
C ASN A 92 10.45 -3.96 5.89
N HIS A 93 9.80 -5.12 5.76
CA HIS A 93 8.49 -5.25 5.10
C HIS A 93 7.43 -4.30 5.69
N LYS A 94 7.43 -4.04 7.01
CA LYS A 94 6.48 -3.11 7.65
C LYS A 94 6.65 -1.67 7.15
N ARG A 95 7.88 -1.24 6.86
CA ARG A 95 8.16 0.09 6.31
C ARG A 95 7.66 0.18 4.87
N VAL A 96 7.99 -0.81 4.04
CA VAL A 96 7.56 -0.86 2.64
C VAL A 96 6.03 -0.94 2.56
N TYR A 97 5.38 -1.70 3.45
CA TYR A 97 3.93 -1.79 3.53
C TYR A 97 3.26 -0.46 3.86
N ARG A 98 3.80 0.30 4.82
CA ARG A 98 3.29 1.64 5.15
C ARG A 98 3.32 2.57 3.94
N ILE A 99 4.42 2.55 3.18
CA ILE A 99 4.56 3.36 1.96
C ILE A 99 3.60 2.87 0.87
N TYR A 100 3.52 1.55 0.65
CA TYR A 100 2.60 0.94 -0.30
C TYR A 100 1.14 1.32 -0.04
N HIS A 101 0.72 1.30 1.23
CA HIS A 101 -0.62 1.69 1.64
C HIS A 101 -0.83 3.21 1.53
N ALA A 102 0.15 4.03 1.90
CA ALA A 102 0.08 5.48 1.77
C ALA A 102 -0.03 5.94 0.30
N LEU A 103 0.53 5.16 -0.64
CA LEU A 103 0.39 5.36 -2.08
C LEU A 103 -0.92 4.78 -2.66
N GLU A 104 -1.77 4.20 -1.82
CA GLU A 104 -3.05 3.57 -2.21
C GLU A 104 -2.91 2.52 -3.32
N LEU A 105 -1.76 1.84 -3.40
CA LEU A 105 -1.46 0.83 -4.42
C LEU A 105 -2.23 -0.50 -4.20
N ASN A 106 -3.21 -0.53 -3.30
CA ASN A 106 -4.04 -1.68 -3.04
C ASN A 106 -4.93 -1.95 -4.26
N LEU A 107 -4.48 -2.87 -5.11
CA LEU A 107 -5.22 -3.25 -6.31
C LEU A 107 -6.60 -3.76 -5.93
N ARG A 108 -7.63 -3.19 -6.56
CA ARG A 108 -9.01 -3.66 -6.40
C ARG A 108 -9.11 -5.10 -6.92
N ILE A 109 -9.58 -6.00 -6.07
CA ILE A 109 -9.86 -7.40 -6.46
C ILE A 109 -10.84 -7.34 -7.62
N LYS A 110 -10.42 -7.85 -8.79
CA LYS A 110 -11.33 -7.98 -9.92
C LYS A 110 -12.44 -8.94 -9.50
N PRO A 111 -13.72 -8.55 -9.61
CA PRO A 111 -14.80 -9.47 -9.29
C PRO A 111 -14.62 -10.73 -10.13
N ARG A 112 -14.80 -11.90 -9.51
CA ARG A 112 -14.75 -13.18 -10.22
C ARG A 112 -15.73 -13.06 -11.39
N LYS A 113 -15.24 -13.26 -12.61
CA LYS A 113 -16.11 -13.27 -13.79
C LYS A 113 -17.15 -14.35 -13.54
N LEU A 114 -18.42 -13.96 -13.47
CA LEU A 114 -19.50 -14.92 -13.50
C LEU A 114 -19.46 -15.60 -14.87
N LEU A 115 -19.63 -16.93 -14.87
CA LEU A 115 -19.82 -17.66 -16.10
C LEU A 115 -21.13 -17.18 -16.72
N VAL A 116 -21.05 -16.51 -17.88
CA VAL A 116 -22.24 -16.10 -18.63
C VAL A 116 -22.89 -17.36 -19.17
N ARG A 117 -24.02 -17.75 -18.59
CA ARG A 117 -24.89 -18.80 -19.12
C ARG A 117 -25.85 -18.16 -20.10
N GLU A 118 -26.08 -18.79 -21.24
CA GLU A 118 -27.25 -18.45 -22.05
C GLU A 118 -28.50 -18.63 -21.19
N ARG A 119 -29.49 -17.72 -21.34
CA ARG A 119 -30.73 -17.80 -20.55
C ARG A 119 -31.37 -19.16 -20.86
N PRO A 120 -31.56 -20.06 -19.87
CA PRO A 120 -32.20 -21.34 -20.13
C PRO A 120 -33.61 -21.09 -20.67
N ALA A 121 -34.07 -21.98 -21.55
CA ALA A 121 -35.45 -21.97 -22.00
C ALA A 121 -36.40 -21.97 -20.79
N PRO A 122 -37.54 -21.25 -20.85
CA PRO A 122 -38.49 -21.21 -19.74
C PRO A 122 -38.89 -22.63 -19.35
N LEU A 123 -38.86 -22.92 -18.04
CA LEU A 123 -39.29 -24.20 -17.50
C LEU A 123 -40.75 -24.43 -17.92
N GLY A 124 -41.04 -25.61 -18.51
CA GLY A 124 -42.42 -25.99 -18.82
C GLY A 124 -43.24 -26.12 -17.54
N MET A 125 -44.48 -25.63 -17.55
CA MET A 125 -45.42 -25.88 -16.44
C MET A 125 -45.83 -27.35 -16.45
N ALA A 126 -45.81 -28.01 -15.29
CA ALA A 126 -46.31 -29.38 -15.18
C ALA A 126 -47.82 -29.40 -15.45
N THR A 127 -48.24 -30.16 -16.46
CA THR A 127 -49.67 -30.32 -16.80
C THR A 127 -50.35 -31.44 -16.02
N ASP A 128 -49.60 -32.46 -15.58
CA ASP A 128 -50.12 -33.59 -14.83
C ASP A 128 -49.17 -33.99 -13.69
N ILE A 129 -49.70 -34.77 -12.75
CA ILE A 129 -48.96 -35.39 -11.65
C ILE A 129 -47.85 -36.29 -12.23
N ASN A 130 -46.65 -36.27 -11.62
CA ASN A 130 -45.45 -37.05 -12.00
C ASN A 130 -44.82 -36.71 -13.37
N LYS A 131 -45.15 -35.57 -13.99
CA LYS A 131 -44.55 -35.14 -15.27
C LYS A 131 -43.18 -34.47 -15.16
N ILE A 132 -42.87 -33.86 -14.02
CA ILE A 132 -41.60 -33.14 -13.81
C ILE A 132 -40.94 -33.70 -12.55
N TRP A 133 -39.65 -34.04 -12.68
CA TRP A 133 -38.81 -34.50 -11.59
C TRP A 133 -37.73 -33.43 -11.38
N SER A 134 -37.66 -32.84 -10.19
CA SER A 134 -36.52 -32.02 -9.80
C SER A 134 -35.52 -32.88 -9.04
N ILE A 135 -34.29 -32.97 -9.54
CA ILE A 135 -33.15 -33.46 -8.75
C ILE A 135 -32.57 -32.25 -8.02
N ASP A 136 -32.61 -32.28 -6.69
CA ASP A 136 -31.80 -31.39 -5.86
C ASP A 136 -30.47 -32.12 -5.59
N PHE A 137 -29.37 -31.62 -6.15
CA PHE A 137 -28.06 -32.23 -5.93
C PHE A 137 -27.40 -31.54 -4.74
N MET A 138 -27.58 -32.13 -3.57
CA MET A 138 -26.86 -31.73 -2.37
C MET A 138 -25.42 -32.24 -2.47
N HIS A 139 -24.44 -31.33 -2.58
CA HIS A 139 -23.03 -31.72 -2.54
C HIS A 139 -22.64 -31.93 -1.08
N ASP A 140 -22.69 -33.19 -0.62
CA ASP A 140 -22.14 -33.53 0.69
C ASP A 140 -20.62 -33.41 0.65
N GLN A 141 -20.05 -32.74 1.66
CA GLN A 141 -18.62 -32.75 1.91
C GLN A 141 -18.35 -33.73 3.05
N LEU A 142 -17.40 -34.65 2.83
CA LEU A 142 -16.93 -35.51 3.91
C LEU A 142 -16.24 -34.66 4.98
N ALA A 143 -16.22 -35.15 6.22
CA ALA A 143 -15.63 -34.43 7.36
C ALA A 143 -14.13 -34.08 7.20
N ASP A 144 -13.45 -34.72 6.25
CA ASP A 144 -12.06 -34.45 5.87
C ASP A 144 -11.91 -33.40 4.74
N GLY A 145 -13.01 -32.80 4.29
CA GLY A 145 -13.04 -31.71 3.32
C GLY A 145 -12.79 -32.13 1.86
N ARG A 146 -12.85 -33.43 1.56
CA ARG A 146 -12.71 -33.94 0.20
C ARG A 146 -14.07 -34.10 -0.48
N ASP A 147 -14.10 -33.79 -1.77
CA ASP A 147 -15.26 -34.04 -2.63
C ASP A 147 -15.32 -35.52 -3.00
N ILE A 148 -16.54 -36.08 -3.13
CA ILE A 148 -16.81 -37.48 -3.54
C ILE A 148 -16.92 -37.56 -5.06
#